data_AF-A0A176YKA5-F1
#
_entry.id   AF-A0A176YKA5-F1
#
_cell.length_a   1.000
_cell.length_b   1.000
_cell.length_c   1.000
_cell.angle_alpha   90.00
_cell.angle_beta   90.00
_cell.angle_gamma   90.00
#
_symmetry.space_group_name_H-M   'P 1'
#
loop_
_entity.id
_entity.type
_entity.pdbx_description
1 polymer ?
#
loop_
_entity_poly.entity_id
_entity_poly.type
_entity_poly.pdbx_seq_one_letter_code
_entity_poly.pdbx_strand_id
1 'polypeptide(L)'
;MADSWPAYERPTFKSVDLADVGDRSALEAALGRAFEHYREFTRQLLTWQQKWVATVQESEDSQFPPGAFKEFETEPCMNDSPVDEQMECIDPEISPLYVYLTVEAAEACARNQRLEDIPDTLGEDEVMALTTPPYTWTSTTANSIKRKYHKRGYDMVTRGDIKHFIAISSTDCFEHEDGTIWTHPKDGRRFDIVAYGRASTQHIRSRSRRRRDREARLRTIVTRSSQPAEGQPKQSAPMRNRSKPLTINDLQTLGPTTRAPRPRDAESSRHR
;
A
#
# COMPACT_ATOMS: atom_id res chain seq x y z
N MET A 1 -21.25 35.24 6.98
CA MET A 1 -20.69 35.60 8.31
C MET A 1 -19.44 34.75 8.45
N ALA A 2 -18.30 35.34 8.82
CA ALA A 2 -17.09 34.54 9.02
C ALA A 2 -17.33 33.67 10.25
N ASP A 3 -17.29 32.37 10.04
CA ASP A 3 -17.36 31.34 11.07
C ASP A 3 -16.32 31.65 12.17
N SER A 4 -16.78 32.07 13.35
CA SER A 4 -15.96 32.59 14.45
C SER A 4 -15.33 31.46 15.28
N TRP A 5 -14.95 30.37 14.63
CA TRP A 5 -14.48 29.15 15.29
C TRP A 5 -12.98 28.97 15.07
N PRO A 6 -12.28 28.23 15.96
CA PRO A 6 -10.95 27.75 15.66
C PRO A 6 -10.99 26.91 14.39
N ALA A 7 -10.12 27.21 13.43
CA ALA A 7 -10.00 26.38 12.23
C ALA A 7 -9.68 24.94 12.62
N TYR A 8 -10.44 23.98 12.08
CA TYR A 8 -10.11 22.57 12.19
C TYR A 8 -9.28 22.17 10.97
N GLU A 9 -8.07 21.67 11.20
CA GLU A 9 -7.23 21.10 10.16
C GLU A 9 -7.15 19.59 10.35
N ARG A 10 -7.92 18.84 9.56
CA ARG A 10 -7.93 17.38 9.64
C ARG A 10 -6.54 16.80 9.29
N PRO A 11 -5.91 16.02 10.18
CA PRO A 11 -4.67 15.31 9.86
C PRO A 11 -4.77 14.51 8.56
N THR A 12 -3.64 14.37 7.87
CA THR A 12 -3.59 13.64 6.59
C THR A 12 -2.90 12.31 6.68
N PHE A 13 -3.63 11.24 6.32
CA PHE A 13 -3.03 9.95 6.09
C PHE A 13 -2.33 9.93 4.73
N LYS A 14 -1.10 9.40 4.71
CA LYS A 14 -0.35 9.22 3.47
C LYS A 14 -0.55 7.80 2.94
N SER A 15 -1.15 7.68 1.76
CA SER A 15 -1.33 6.39 1.10
C SER A 15 -0.03 5.60 0.98
N VAL A 16 -0.14 4.29 1.16
CA VAL A 16 0.95 3.35 0.94
C VAL A 16 0.95 2.88 -0.52
N ASP A 17 2.06 3.13 -1.22
CA ASP A 17 2.29 2.61 -2.57
C ASP A 17 2.73 1.14 -2.52
N LEU A 18 1.92 0.28 -3.11
CA LEU A 18 2.14 -1.16 -3.24
C LEU A 18 2.26 -1.61 -4.71
N ALA A 19 2.45 -0.68 -5.66
CA ALA A 19 2.49 -0.97 -7.09
C ALA A 19 3.62 -1.95 -7.46
N ASP A 20 4.76 -1.90 -6.77
CA ASP A 20 5.90 -2.78 -7.01
C ASP A 20 5.87 -4.10 -6.23
N VAL A 21 4.85 -4.32 -5.38
CA VAL A 21 4.70 -5.55 -4.60
C VAL A 21 4.13 -6.67 -5.48
N GLY A 22 5.04 -7.41 -6.12
CA GLY A 22 4.69 -8.43 -7.10
C GLY A 22 4.41 -9.83 -6.54
N ASP A 23 4.67 -10.10 -5.26
CA ASP A 23 4.41 -11.39 -4.62
C ASP A 23 3.10 -11.36 -3.83
N ARG A 24 2.33 -12.45 -3.90
CA ARG A 24 1.01 -12.54 -3.26
C ARG A 24 1.08 -12.42 -1.74
N SER A 25 1.93 -13.22 -1.10
CA SER A 25 2.08 -13.20 0.35
C SER A 25 2.68 -11.88 0.84
N ALA A 26 3.57 -11.29 0.05
CA ALA A 26 4.10 -9.95 0.32
C ALA A 26 3.01 -8.88 0.22
N LEU A 27 2.12 -8.94 -0.79
CA LEU A 27 1.02 -8.00 -0.97
C LEU A 27 0.01 -8.09 0.17
N GLU A 28 -0.38 -9.31 0.55
CA GLU A 28 -1.26 -9.58 1.68
C GLU A 28 -0.68 -9.02 2.99
N ALA A 29 0.60 -9.30 3.26
CA ALA A 29 1.27 -8.77 4.45
C ALA A 29 1.46 -7.24 4.41
N ALA A 30 1.71 -6.67 3.23
CA ALA A 30 1.88 -5.22 3.08
C ALA A 30 0.56 -4.46 3.26
N LEU A 31 -0.54 -5.00 2.74
CA LEU A 31 -1.89 -4.48 3.00
C LEU A 31 -2.24 -4.56 4.48
N GLY A 32 -1.96 -5.69 5.14
CA GLY A 32 -2.14 -5.83 6.59
C GLY A 32 -1.43 -4.72 7.38
N ARG A 33 -0.16 -4.46 7.08
CA ARG A 33 0.61 -3.36 7.71
C ARG A 33 0.05 -1.98 7.39
N ALA A 34 -0.40 -1.74 6.15
CA ALA A 34 -0.99 -0.46 5.78
C ALA A 34 -2.25 -0.16 6.60
N PHE A 35 -3.12 -1.16 6.80
CA PHE A 35 -4.31 -1.02 7.66
C PHE A 35 -3.99 -0.99 9.15
N GLU A 36 -2.92 -1.64 9.61
CA GLU A 36 -2.42 -1.44 10.98
C GLU A 36 -2.00 0.02 11.22
N HIS A 37 -1.25 0.61 10.29
CA HIS A 37 -0.88 2.02 10.36
C HIS A 37 -2.09 2.94 10.26
N TYR A 38 -3.06 2.62 9.40
CA TYR A 38 -4.29 3.41 9.27
C TYR A 38 -5.13 3.37 10.54
N ARG A 39 -5.28 2.23 11.19
CA ARG A 39 -5.98 2.12 12.49
C ARG A 39 -5.29 2.91 13.60
N GLU A 40 -3.98 3.01 13.56
CA GLU A 40 -3.25 3.88 14.51
C GLU A 40 -3.48 5.36 14.19
N PHE A 41 -3.50 5.71 12.90
CA PHE A 41 -3.87 7.05 12.46
C PHE A 41 -5.30 7.43 12.87
N THR A 42 -6.29 6.55 12.76
CA THR A 42 -7.68 6.87 13.14
C THR A 42 -7.83 7.13 14.65
N ARG A 43 -7.07 6.43 15.50
CA ARG A 43 -7.03 6.75 16.96
C ARG A 43 -6.43 8.12 17.22
N GLN A 44 -5.38 8.48 16.50
CA GLN A 44 -4.77 9.81 16.59
C GLN A 44 -5.76 10.86 16.09
N LEU A 45 -6.42 10.63 14.96
CA LEU A 45 -7.45 11.50 14.40
C LEU A 45 -8.56 11.79 15.42
N LEU A 46 -9.09 10.77 16.08
CA LEU A 46 -10.08 10.94 17.15
C LEU A 46 -9.56 11.83 18.29
N THR A 47 -8.30 11.64 18.70
CA THR A 47 -7.67 12.50 19.72
C THR A 47 -7.57 13.95 19.25
N TRP A 48 -7.32 14.19 17.95
CA TRP A 48 -7.31 15.53 17.37
C TRP A 48 -8.71 16.15 17.34
N GLN A 49 -9.73 15.38 16.98
CA GLN A 49 -11.13 15.83 17.00
C GLN A 49 -11.57 16.22 18.43
N GLN A 50 -11.28 15.37 19.41
CA GLN A 50 -11.58 15.62 20.83
C GLN A 50 -10.91 16.90 21.35
N LYS A 51 -9.64 17.14 20.99
CA LYS A 51 -8.93 18.38 21.36
C LYS A 51 -9.58 19.62 20.76
N TRP A 52 -10.02 19.53 19.51
CA TRP A 52 -10.71 20.64 18.85
C TRP A 52 -12.05 20.93 19.56
N VAL A 53 -12.84 19.89 19.86
CA VAL A 53 -14.10 20.02 20.59
C VAL A 53 -13.90 20.66 21.96
N ALA A 54 -12.89 20.21 22.72
CA ALA A 54 -12.54 20.82 24.01
C ALA A 54 -12.17 22.31 23.87
N THR A 55 -11.42 22.68 22.83
CA THR A 55 -11.06 24.08 22.54
C THR A 55 -12.29 24.94 22.27
N VAL A 56 -13.27 24.41 21.54
CA VAL A 56 -14.54 25.11 21.26
C VAL A 56 -15.38 25.24 22.52
N GLN A 57 -15.47 24.19 23.34
CA GLN A 57 -16.22 24.21 24.60
C GLN A 57 -15.64 25.20 25.63
N GLU A 58 -14.32 25.42 25.62
CA GLU A 58 -13.64 26.42 26.46
C GLU A 58 -13.82 27.86 25.93
N SER A 59 -14.29 28.05 24.70
CA SER A 59 -14.49 29.39 24.14
C SER A 59 -15.72 30.07 24.76
N GLU A 60 -15.55 31.29 25.27
CA GLU A 60 -16.62 32.09 25.89
C GLU A 60 -17.79 32.40 24.92
N ASP A 61 -17.56 32.25 23.61
CA ASP A 61 -18.51 32.48 22.52
C ASP A 61 -19.25 31.21 22.06
N SER A 62 -19.12 30.08 22.76
CA SER A 62 -19.78 28.81 22.40
C SER A 62 -21.32 28.91 22.50
N GLN A 63 -21.99 29.19 21.37
CA GLN A 63 -23.45 29.22 21.25
C GLN A 63 -24.09 27.84 20.98
N PHE A 64 -23.29 26.78 20.92
CA PHE A 64 -23.79 25.46 20.54
C PHE A 64 -24.55 24.77 21.68
N PRO A 65 -25.64 24.04 21.37
CA PRO A 65 -26.30 23.23 22.37
C PRO A 65 -25.32 22.18 22.91
N PRO A 66 -25.45 21.81 24.20
CA PRO A 66 -24.68 20.68 24.75
C PRO A 66 -24.81 19.45 23.86
N GLY A 67 -23.66 18.88 23.46
CA GLY A 67 -23.62 17.69 22.59
C GLY A 67 -23.69 17.96 21.09
N ALA A 68 -23.61 19.21 20.62
CA ALA A 68 -23.60 19.53 19.18
C ALA A 68 -22.52 18.78 18.39
N PHE A 69 -21.38 18.48 19.02
CA PHE A 69 -20.25 17.78 18.40
C PHE A 69 -20.08 16.34 18.89
N LYS A 70 -21.12 15.75 19.51
CA LYS A 70 -20.97 14.46 20.19
C LYS A 70 -20.43 13.37 19.27
N GLU A 71 -20.98 13.24 18.06
CA GLU A 71 -20.54 12.25 17.08
C GLU A 71 -19.08 12.47 16.66
N PHE A 72 -18.73 13.71 16.33
CA PHE A 72 -17.36 14.10 15.98
C PHE A 72 -16.36 13.91 17.14
N GLU A 73 -16.79 13.99 18.39
CA GLU A 73 -15.96 13.76 19.59
C GLU A 73 -15.77 12.26 19.90
N THR A 74 -16.74 11.42 19.51
CA THR A 74 -16.74 9.99 19.87
C THR A 74 -16.26 9.07 18.75
N GLU A 75 -16.42 9.47 17.49
CA GLU A 75 -16.10 8.65 16.32
C GLU A 75 -15.04 9.32 15.42
N PRO A 76 -14.09 8.56 14.85
CA PRO A 76 -13.16 9.09 13.88
C PRO A 76 -13.87 9.40 12.56
N CYS A 77 -13.82 10.64 12.06
CA CYS A 77 -14.58 11.05 10.87
C CYS A 77 -13.69 11.40 9.66
N MET A 78 -14.23 11.24 8.45
CA MET A 78 -13.56 11.66 7.20
C MET A 78 -13.64 13.17 6.95
N ASN A 79 -14.58 13.86 7.60
CA ASN A 79 -14.90 15.27 7.35
C ASN A 79 -13.74 16.23 7.62
N ASP A 80 -13.46 17.10 6.65
CA ASP A 80 -12.51 18.20 6.82
C ASP A 80 -13.09 19.33 7.70
N SER A 81 -14.40 19.31 7.98
CA SER A 81 -15.08 20.30 8.81
C SER A 81 -15.97 19.64 9.86
N PRO A 82 -15.89 20.06 11.15
CA PRO A 82 -16.69 19.52 12.25
C PRO A 82 -18.15 19.98 12.24
N VAL A 83 -18.51 20.90 11.32
CA VAL A 83 -19.87 21.46 11.19
C VAL A 83 -20.56 21.03 9.90
N ASP A 84 -19.99 20.06 9.17
CA ASP A 84 -20.67 19.49 8.02
C ASP A 84 -22.01 18.89 8.43
N GLU A 85 -23.03 19.04 7.57
CA GLU A 85 -24.39 18.58 7.85
C GLU A 85 -24.47 17.07 8.09
N GLN A 86 -23.54 16.32 7.50
CA GLN A 86 -23.44 14.88 7.62
C GLN A 86 -21.99 14.50 7.91
N MET A 87 -21.77 13.93 9.09
CA MET A 87 -20.52 13.26 9.45
C MET A 87 -20.45 11.92 8.73
N GLU A 88 -19.27 11.60 8.21
CA GLU A 88 -18.95 10.29 7.66
C GLU A 88 -17.97 9.60 8.61
N CYS A 89 -18.50 8.71 9.45
CA CYS A 89 -17.74 8.01 10.46
C CYS A 89 -16.98 6.83 9.86
N ILE A 90 -15.69 6.73 10.18
CA ILE A 90 -14.82 5.64 9.76
C ILE A 90 -15.11 4.45 10.64
N ASP A 91 -15.50 3.32 10.05
CA ASP A 91 -15.66 2.08 10.80
C ASP A 91 -14.29 1.41 11.00
N PRO A 92 -13.77 1.32 12.24
CA PRO A 92 -12.46 0.74 12.50
C PRO A 92 -12.48 -0.80 12.55
N GLU A 93 -13.66 -1.41 12.61
CA GLU A 93 -13.87 -2.86 12.75
C GLU A 93 -14.19 -3.55 11.41
N ILE A 94 -14.71 -2.80 10.42
CA ILE A 94 -15.00 -3.37 9.10
C ILE A 94 -13.72 -3.69 8.31
N SER A 95 -13.78 -4.83 7.63
CA SER A 95 -12.71 -5.31 6.75
C SER A 95 -12.45 -4.35 5.58
N PRO A 96 -11.19 -4.23 5.12
CA PRO A 96 -10.83 -3.40 3.97
C PRO A 96 -11.76 -3.57 2.76
N LEU A 97 -12.16 -2.45 2.17
CA LEU A 97 -12.84 -2.42 0.89
C LEU A 97 -11.83 -2.09 -0.22
N TYR A 98 -12.09 -2.63 -1.41
CA TYR A 98 -11.19 -2.52 -2.55
C TYR A 98 -11.95 -2.03 -3.78
N VAL A 99 -11.51 -0.92 -4.35
CA VAL A 99 -12.01 -0.43 -5.64
C VAL A 99 -11.00 -0.85 -6.70
N TYR A 100 -11.47 -1.29 -7.86
CA TYR A 100 -10.63 -1.83 -8.93
C TYR A 100 -10.77 -0.99 -10.20
N LEU A 101 -9.65 -0.42 -10.66
CA LEU A 101 -9.68 0.66 -11.63
C LEU A 101 -8.39 0.73 -12.46
N THR A 102 -8.32 1.75 -13.32
CA THR A 102 -7.17 2.02 -14.18
C THR A 102 -5.93 2.39 -13.36
N VAL A 103 -4.75 2.39 -13.99
CA VAL A 103 -3.51 2.79 -13.31
C VAL A 103 -3.60 4.26 -12.91
N GLU A 104 -4.02 5.07 -13.88
CA GLU A 104 -4.06 6.52 -13.83
C GLU A 104 -5.03 7.00 -12.75
N ALA A 105 -6.21 6.40 -12.67
CA ALA A 105 -7.19 6.76 -11.65
C ALA A 105 -6.74 6.30 -10.26
N ALA A 106 -6.05 5.17 -10.11
CA ALA A 106 -5.59 4.70 -8.79
C ALA A 106 -4.52 5.63 -8.22
N GLU A 107 -3.58 6.04 -9.06
CA GLU A 107 -2.55 7.03 -8.72
C GLU A 107 -3.14 8.41 -8.44
N ALA A 108 -4.17 8.83 -9.19
CA ALA A 108 -4.88 10.08 -8.95
C ALA A 108 -5.60 10.08 -7.59
N CYS A 109 -6.42 9.05 -7.32
CA CYS A 109 -7.13 8.90 -6.04
C CYS A 109 -6.15 8.92 -4.86
N ALA A 110 -5.05 8.17 -4.95
CA ALA A 110 -4.06 8.10 -3.88
C ALA A 110 -3.29 9.42 -3.69
N ARG A 111 -3.04 10.17 -4.76
CA ARG A 111 -2.34 11.46 -4.69
C ARG A 111 -3.23 12.57 -4.13
N ASN A 112 -4.49 12.60 -4.55
CA ASN A 112 -5.42 13.67 -4.19
C ASN A 112 -6.26 13.34 -2.94
N GLN A 113 -6.25 12.09 -2.48
CA GLN A 113 -7.12 11.58 -1.42
C GLN A 113 -8.60 11.83 -1.73
N ARG A 114 -9.06 11.40 -2.91
CA ARG A 114 -10.44 11.62 -3.38
C ARG A 114 -10.95 10.45 -4.19
N LEU A 115 -12.26 10.23 -4.12
CA LEU A 115 -12.97 9.24 -4.93
C LEU A 115 -13.45 9.80 -6.29
N GLU A 116 -13.58 11.13 -6.41
CA GLU A 116 -13.94 11.82 -7.68
C GLU A 116 -12.95 11.57 -8.82
N ASP A 117 -11.70 11.23 -8.51
CA ASP A 117 -10.70 10.90 -9.53
C ASP A 117 -11.00 9.57 -10.26
N ILE A 118 -12.01 8.82 -9.81
CA ILE A 118 -12.52 7.64 -10.51
C ILE A 118 -13.36 8.10 -11.70
N PRO A 119 -13.02 7.72 -12.94
CA PRO A 119 -13.73 8.18 -14.13
C PRO A 119 -15.15 7.60 -14.20
N ASP A 120 -16.07 8.35 -14.80
CA ASP A 120 -17.51 8.01 -14.91
C ASP A 120 -17.77 6.65 -15.54
N THR A 121 -16.86 6.22 -16.42
CA THR A 121 -16.87 4.88 -17.03
C THR A 121 -16.84 3.73 -16.02
N LEU A 122 -16.38 3.98 -14.78
CA LEU A 122 -16.28 3.02 -13.67
C LEU A 122 -17.28 3.33 -12.54
N GLY A 123 -18.31 4.12 -12.82
CA GLY A 123 -19.23 4.67 -11.82
C GLY A 123 -19.43 6.14 -12.09
N GLU A 124 -20.63 6.63 -12.38
CA GLU A 124 -20.87 8.06 -12.66
C GLU A 124 -20.89 8.84 -11.34
N ASP A 125 -21.95 8.67 -10.57
CA ASP A 125 -22.17 9.36 -9.28
C ASP A 125 -21.74 8.53 -8.06
N GLU A 126 -21.26 7.31 -8.27
CA GLU A 126 -20.97 6.36 -7.20
C GLU A 126 -19.66 5.60 -7.44
N VAL A 127 -19.09 5.08 -6.36
CA VAL A 127 -17.94 4.18 -6.37
C VAL A 127 -18.37 2.79 -5.98
N MET A 128 -18.07 1.80 -6.83
CA MET A 128 -18.24 0.40 -6.48
C MET A 128 -16.99 -0.15 -5.78
N ALA A 129 -17.09 -0.42 -4.49
CA ALA A 129 -16.06 -1.07 -3.69
C ALA A 129 -16.40 -2.54 -3.40
N LEU A 130 -15.38 -3.37 -3.21
CA LEU A 130 -15.53 -4.81 -3.05
C LEU A 130 -14.81 -5.31 -1.80
N THR A 131 -15.39 -6.28 -1.10
CA THR A 131 -14.70 -6.98 0.01
C THR A 131 -13.65 -7.97 -0.49
N THR A 132 -13.60 -8.23 -1.80
CA THR A 132 -12.71 -9.24 -2.37
C THR A 132 -11.29 -8.66 -2.54
N PRO A 133 -10.27 -9.20 -1.86
CA PRO A 133 -8.94 -8.60 -1.87
C PRO A 133 -8.14 -8.92 -3.15
N PRO A 134 -7.15 -8.07 -3.50
CA PRO A 134 -6.42 -8.14 -4.77
C PRO A 134 -5.48 -9.36 -4.90
N TYR A 135 -5.22 -10.05 -3.79
CA TYR A 135 -4.36 -11.23 -3.73
C TYR A 135 -5.11 -12.58 -3.82
N THR A 136 -6.45 -12.56 -3.96
CA THR A 136 -7.25 -13.80 -4.11
C THR A 136 -7.39 -14.23 -5.58
N TRP A 137 -6.64 -15.25 -5.99
CA TRP A 137 -6.54 -15.67 -7.40
C TRP A 137 -7.78 -16.35 -7.99
N THR A 138 -8.65 -16.92 -7.16
CA THR A 138 -9.83 -17.66 -7.62
C THR A 138 -11.02 -16.74 -7.87
N SER A 139 -11.15 -15.67 -7.08
CA SER A 139 -12.28 -14.74 -7.09
C SER A 139 -11.97 -13.40 -7.75
N THR A 140 -10.74 -12.89 -7.64
CA THR A 140 -10.34 -11.58 -8.15
C THR A 140 -9.59 -11.69 -9.47
N THR A 141 -10.33 -11.95 -10.54
CA THR A 141 -9.83 -11.84 -11.91
C THR A 141 -10.37 -10.57 -12.54
N ALA A 142 -9.60 -9.93 -13.43
CA ALA A 142 -10.10 -8.74 -14.14
C ALA A 142 -11.44 -9.00 -14.84
N ASN A 143 -11.68 -10.24 -15.33
CA ASN A 143 -12.97 -10.62 -15.92
C ASN A 143 -14.09 -10.75 -14.88
N SER A 144 -13.83 -11.27 -13.68
CA SER A 144 -14.87 -11.35 -12.64
C SER A 144 -15.26 -9.98 -12.13
N ILE A 145 -14.29 -9.08 -11.97
CA ILE A 145 -14.53 -7.67 -11.58
C ILE A 145 -15.27 -6.92 -12.69
N LYS A 146 -14.82 -7.04 -13.94
CA LYS A 146 -15.53 -6.48 -15.10
C LYS A 146 -17.01 -6.89 -15.11
N ARG A 147 -17.32 -8.17 -14.88
CA ARG A 147 -18.71 -8.64 -14.83
C ARG A 147 -19.53 -7.98 -13.72
N LYS A 148 -18.91 -7.56 -12.60
CA LYS A 148 -19.60 -6.82 -11.53
C LYS A 148 -19.97 -5.42 -12.01
N TYR A 149 -19.04 -4.71 -12.65
CA TYR A 149 -19.33 -3.41 -13.28
C TYR A 149 -20.43 -3.51 -14.34
N HIS A 150 -20.36 -4.51 -15.23
CA HIS A 150 -21.36 -4.73 -16.28
C HIS A 150 -22.76 -5.00 -15.71
N LYS A 151 -22.85 -5.77 -14.61
CA LYS A 151 -24.14 -6.01 -13.94
C LYS A 151 -24.80 -4.74 -13.39
N ARG A 152 -24.02 -3.67 -13.15
CA ARG A 152 -24.50 -2.36 -12.72
C ARG A 152 -24.74 -1.39 -13.89
N GLY A 153 -24.64 -1.85 -15.14
CA GLY A 153 -24.85 -1.01 -16.33
C GLY A 153 -23.59 -0.33 -16.87
N TYR A 154 -22.42 -0.53 -16.24
CA TYR A 154 -21.14 0.02 -16.73
C TYR A 154 -20.52 -0.86 -17.82
N ASP A 155 -21.23 -1.05 -18.93
CA ASP A 155 -20.88 -2.00 -20.01
C ASP A 155 -19.60 -1.64 -20.77
N MET A 156 -19.18 -0.38 -20.72
CA MET A 156 -17.96 0.10 -21.36
C MET A 156 -16.69 -0.35 -20.65
N VAL A 157 -16.79 -0.83 -19.41
CA VAL A 157 -15.64 -1.32 -18.64
C VAL A 157 -15.03 -2.54 -19.32
N THR A 158 -13.75 -2.45 -19.63
CA THR A 158 -12.98 -3.53 -20.24
C THR A 158 -12.09 -4.21 -19.20
N ARG A 159 -11.53 -5.36 -19.58
CA ARG A 159 -10.48 -6.01 -18.79
C ARG A 159 -9.23 -5.13 -18.68
N GLY A 160 -9.00 -4.26 -19.67
CA GLY A 160 -7.86 -3.35 -19.72
C GLY A 160 -7.95 -2.24 -18.67
N ASP A 161 -9.15 -1.97 -18.16
CA ASP A 161 -9.38 -0.95 -17.15
C ASP A 161 -9.12 -1.49 -15.74
N ILE A 162 -9.26 -2.81 -15.53
CA ILE A 162 -9.04 -3.45 -14.23
C ILE A 162 -7.57 -3.85 -14.04
N LYS A 163 -6.71 -2.85 -13.80
CA LYS A 163 -5.24 -3.02 -13.67
C LYS A 163 -4.74 -2.79 -12.24
N HIS A 164 -5.31 -1.84 -11.54
CA HIS A 164 -4.93 -1.45 -10.18
C HIS A 164 -6.10 -1.59 -9.22
N PHE A 165 -5.79 -1.46 -7.95
CA PHE A 165 -6.76 -1.30 -6.89
C PHE A 165 -6.36 -0.11 -6.02
N ILE A 166 -7.36 0.51 -5.40
CA ILE A 166 -7.19 1.27 -4.16
C ILE A 166 -7.83 0.47 -3.03
N ALA A 167 -7.26 0.57 -1.84
CA ALA A 167 -7.79 -0.02 -0.62
C ALA A 167 -8.19 1.11 0.33
N ILE A 168 -9.38 0.99 0.88
CA ILE A 168 -10.04 1.99 1.71
C ILE A 168 -10.65 1.33 2.95
N SER A 169 -10.86 2.12 3.99
CA SER A 169 -11.71 1.70 5.12
C SER A 169 -13.17 1.88 4.74
N SER A 170 -14.05 1.05 5.32
CA SER A 170 -15.47 1.32 5.25
C SER A 170 -15.81 2.52 6.12
N THR A 171 -16.89 3.20 5.76
CA THR A 171 -17.54 4.24 6.55
C THR A 171 -19.02 3.90 6.68
N ASP A 172 -19.73 4.61 7.53
CA ASP A 172 -21.19 4.54 7.67
C ASP A 172 -21.96 4.98 6.40
N CYS A 173 -21.30 5.72 5.50
CA CYS A 173 -21.85 6.15 4.22
C CYS A 173 -21.73 5.08 3.12
N PHE A 174 -21.09 3.94 3.38
CA PHE A 174 -21.10 2.81 2.46
C PHE A 174 -22.37 1.98 2.59
N GLU A 175 -23.09 1.82 1.48
CA GLU A 175 -24.27 0.97 1.42
C GLU A 175 -23.91 -0.45 0.95
N HIS A 176 -24.38 -1.45 1.67
CA HIS A 176 -24.24 -2.85 1.27
C HIS A 176 -25.40 -3.24 0.35
N GLU A 177 -25.09 -3.60 -0.90
CA GLU A 177 -26.11 -3.98 -1.87
C GLU A 177 -26.30 -5.50 -1.99
N ASP A 178 -25.23 -6.21 -2.35
CA ASP A 178 -25.28 -7.66 -2.59
C ASP A 178 -23.91 -8.32 -2.37
N GLY A 179 -23.91 -9.28 -1.45
CA GLY A 179 -22.80 -10.18 -1.16
C GLY A 179 -21.49 -9.47 -0.82
N THR A 180 -20.73 -9.11 -1.85
CA THR A 180 -19.37 -8.57 -1.76
C THR A 180 -19.23 -7.16 -2.32
N ILE A 181 -20.34 -6.50 -2.69
CA ILE A 181 -20.38 -5.16 -3.28
C ILE A 181 -20.87 -4.16 -2.24
N TRP A 182 -20.15 -3.05 -2.17
CA TRP A 182 -20.48 -1.87 -1.40
C TRP A 182 -20.42 -0.65 -2.30
N THR A 183 -21.25 0.34 -2.03
CA THR A 183 -21.29 1.59 -2.80
C THR A 183 -21.18 2.81 -1.91
N HIS A 184 -20.60 3.86 -2.48
CA HIS A 184 -20.44 5.15 -1.82
C HIS A 184 -20.56 6.26 -2.86
N PRO A 185 -21.28 7.36 -2.56
CA PRO A 185 -21.48 8.47 -3.50
C PRO A 185 -20.20 9.27 -3.74
N LYS A 186 -19.98 9.73 -4.97
CA LYS A 186 -18.92 10.68 -5.27
C LYS A 186 -19.39 12.09 -4.96
N ASP A 187 -19.07 12.57 -3.77
CA ASP A 187 -19.52 13.87 -3.26
C ASP A 187 -18.43 14.96 -3.26
N GLY A 188 -17.25 14.64 -3.82
CA GLY A 188 -16.10 15.54 -3.90
C GLY A 188 -15.37 15.84 -2.62
N ARG A 189 -15.77 15.18 -1.54
CA ARG A 189 -15.08 15.26 -0.28
C ARG A 189 -13.77 14.50 -0.35
N ARG A 190 -12.89 14.87 0.56
CA ARG A 190 -11.66 14.15 0.79
C ARG A 190 -11.99 12.76 1.34
N PHE A 191 -11.29 11.76 0.83
CA PHE A 191 -11.45 10.38 1.23
C PHE A 191 -10.06 9.75 1.43
N ASP A 192 -9.82 9.17 2.61
CA ASP A 192 -8.53 8.58 2.90
C ASP A 192 -8.31 7.27 2.11
N ILE A 193 -7.33 7.30 1.21
CA ILE A 193 -6.87 6.13 0.46
C ILE A 193 -5.76 5.45 1.26
N VAL A 194 -6.04 4.28 1.83
CA VAL A 194 -5.07 3.60 2.71
C VAL A 194 -3.88 3.09 1.92
N ALA A 195 -4.15 2.43 0.80
CA ALA A 195 -3.11 1.90 -0.07
C ALA A 195 -3.59 1.83 -1.51
N TYR A 196 -2.66 1.75 -2.45
CA TYR A 196 -2.96 1.44 -3.84
C TYR A 196 -1.90 0.53 -4.41
N GLY A 197 -2.24 -0.23 -5.44
CA GLY A 197 -1.28 -1.13 -6.06
C GLY A 197 -1.85 -1.92 -7.22
N ARG A 198 -1.05 -2.85 -7.73
CA ARG A 198 -1.43 -3.65 -8.90
C ARG A 198 -2.46 -4.71 -8.51
N ALA A 199 -3.55 -4.78 -9.26
CA ALA A 199 -4.45 -5.92 -9.18
C ALA A 199 -3.70 -7.14 -9.76
N SER A 200 -3.76 -8.30 -9.07
CA SER A 200 -2.98 -9.53 -9.39
C SER A 200 -3.42 -10.22 -10.70
N THR A 201 -3.84 -9.50 -11.73
CA THR A 201 -4.62 -10.04 -12.84
C THR A 201 -3.76 -10.62 -13.97
N GLN A 202 -2.45 -10.34 -14.06
CA GLN A 202 -1.63 -10.84 -15.19
C GLN A 202 -0.14 -11.17 -14.95
N HIS A 203 0.57 -10.63 -13.95
CA HIS A 203 2.05 -10.65 -13.99
C HIS A 203 2.79 -11.76 -13.23
N ILE A 204 2.19 -12.39 -12.22
CA ILE A 204 2.91 -13.38 -11.38
C ILE A 204 3.24 -14.66 -12.18
N ARG A 205 2.36 -15.05 -13.12
CA ARG A 205 2.64 -16.19 -14.00
C ARG A 205 3.88 -16.00 -14.87
N SER A 206 4.20 -14.76 -15.28
CA SER A 206 5.36 -14.47 -16.13
C SER A 206 6.69 -14.50 -15.37
N ARG A 207 6.74 -13.92 -14.16
CA ARG A 207 7.96 -13.90 -13.34
C ARG A 207 8.24 -15.26 -12.71
N SER A 208 7.23 -15.96 -12.21
CA SER A 208 7.38 -17.31 -11.65
C SER A 208 7.71 -18.36 -12.71
N ARG A 209 7.34 -18.15 -13.98
CA ARG A 209 7.77 -19.00 -15.10
C ARG A 209 9.21 -18.69 -15.50
N ARG A 210 9.59 -17.42 -15.64
CA ARG A 210 10.98 -17.02 -15.91
C ARG A 210 11.96 -17.46 -14.82
N ARG A 211 11.56 -17.40 -13.55
CA ARG A 211 12.38 -17.89 -12.43
C ARG A 211 12.55 -19.41 -12.48
N ARG A 212 11.46 -20.16 -12.72
CA ARG A 212 11.52 -21.62 -12.90
C ARG A 212 12.35 -22.02 -14.12
N ASP A 213 12.22 -21.31 -15.24
CA ASP A 213 13.00 -21.57 -16.46
C ASP A 213 14.49 -21.25 -16.25
N ARG A 214 14.81 -20.20 -15.47
CA ARG A 214 16.19 -19.87 -15.09
C ARG A 214 16.77 -20.92 -14.13
N GLU A 215 16.03 -21.34 -13.11
CA GLU A 215 16.45 -22.40 -12.19
C GLU A 215 16.61 -23.76 -12.91
N ALA A 216 15.71 -24.09 -13.84
CA ALA A 216 15.82 -25.27 -14.68
C ALA A 216 17.07 -25.22 -15.58
N ARG A 217 17.34 -24.08 -16.25
CA ARG A 217 18.56 -23.89 -17.04
C ARG A 217 19.83 -24.04 -16.21
N LEU A 218 19.87 -23.45 -15.02
CA LEU A 218 21.01 -23.58 -14.11
C LEU A 218 21.22 -25.03 -13.66
N ARG A 219 20.15 -25.77 -13.35
CA ARG A 219 20.24 -27.21 -13.07
C ARG A 219 20.76 -28.00 -14.25
N THR A 220 20.30 -27.73 -15.48
CA THR A 220 20.80 -28.41 -16.69
C THR A 220 22.30 -28.16 -16.90
N ILE A 221 22.79 -26.93 -16.66
CA ILE A 221 24.22 -26.60 -16.78
C ILE A 221 25.05 -27.40 -15.75
N VAL A 222 24.62 -27.43 -14.49
CA VAL A 222 25.31 -28.18 -13.43
C VAL A 222 25.30 -29.70 -13.71
N THR A 223 24.22 -30.23 -14.26
CA THR A 223 24.14 -31.67 -14.58
C THR A 223 25.03 -32.06 -15.76
N ARG A 224 25.21 -31.17 -16.75
CA ARG A 224 26.12 -31.39 -17.90
C ARG A 224 27.60 -31.30 -17.54
N SER A 225 27.97 -30.48 -16.57
CA SER A 225 29.34 -30.42 -16.04
C SER A 225 29.73 -31.63 -15.16
N SER A 226 28.78 -32.50 -14.83
CA SER A 226 28.99 -33.67 -13.96
C SER A 226 28.91 -35.01 -14.70
N GLN A 227 28.78 -35.03 -16.03
CA GLN A 227 28.87 -36.27 -16.80
C GLN A 227 30.35 -36.65 -17.02
N PRO A 228 30.81 -37.83 -16.59
CA PRO A 228 32.13 -38.32 -16.94
C PRO A 228 32.17 -38.62 -18.45
N ALA A 229 33.20 -38.13 -19.12
CA ALA A 229 33.46 -38.46 -20.52
C ALA A 229 33.75 -39.96 -20.64
N GLU A 230 32.75 -40.75 -21.02
CA GLU A 230 32.97 -42.11 -21.48
C GLU A 230 33.61 -42.08 -22.87
N GLY A 231 34.81 -42.65 -22.95
CA GLY A 231 35.42 -43.06 -24.22
C GLY A 231 36.73 -42.36 -24.55
N GLN A 232 37.83 -42.75 -23.89
CA GLN A 232 39.13 -42.77 -24.57
C GLN A 232 39.91 -44.07 -24.27
N PRO A 233 40.50 -44.70 -25.31
CA PRO A 233 41.18 -45.98 -25.19
C PRO A 233 42.56 -45.84 -24.56
N LYS A 234 42.95 -46.90 -23.85
CA LYS A 234 44.24 -47.10 -23.18
C LYS A 234 45.42 -46.82 -24.12
N GLN A 235 46.27 -45.86 -23.76
CA GLN A 235 47.68 -45.83 -24.19
C GLN A 235 48.58 -45.48 -23.00
N SER A 236 49.32 -46.51 -22.58
CA SER A 236 50.75 -46.55 -22.23
C SER A 236 51.39 -45.33 -21.56
N ALA A 237 51.83 -45.53 -20.32
CA ALA A 237 52.82 -44.69 -19.63
C ALA A 237 54.19 -44.75 -20.33
N PRO A 238 55.04 -43.72 -20.14
CA PRO A 238 56.20 -43.95 -19.29
C PRO A 238 56.55 -42.81 -18.32
N MET A 239 57.52 -43.12 -17.46
CA MET A 239 57.93 -42.47 -16.22
C MET A 239 58.68 -41.13 -16.34
N ARG A 240 58.59 -40.38 -15.22
CA ARG A 240 59.62 -39.54 -14.55
C ARG A 240 60.14 -38.28 -15.27
N ASN A 241 60.01 -37.12 -14.61
CA ASN A 241 61.07 -36.63 -13.72
C ASN A 241 60.66 -35.43 -12.84
N ARG A 242 61.26 -35.39 -11.65
CA ARG A 242 61.21 -34.34 -10.62
C ARG A 242 61.84 -33.03 -11.14
N SER A 243 61.38 -31.88 -10.63
CA SER A 243 62.24 -30.87 -9.96
C SER A 243 61.45 -29.67 -9.42
N LYS A 244 61.44 -29.58 -8.08
CA LYS A 244 61.58 -28.45 -7.15
C LYS A 244 60.74 -27.14 -7.26
N PRO A 245 60.45 -26.52 -6.09
CA PRO A 245 59.60 -25.34 -5.94
C PRO A 245 60.42 -24.03 -5.85
N LEU A 246 59.79 -22.88 -6.06
CA LEU A 246 60.28 -21.58 -5.59
C LEU A 246 59.12 -20.68 -5.12
N THR A 247 59.40 -20.05 -3.99
CA THR A 247 58.60 -19.17 -3.14
C THR A 247 58.81 -17.70 -3.48
N ILE A 248 57.74 -16.91 -3.28
CA ILE A 248 57.62 -15.63 -2.52
C ILE A 248 58.50 -14.41 -2.88
N ASN A 249 57.86 -13.23 -2.75
CA ASN A 249 58.34 -11.83 -2.70
C ASN A 249 58.51 -11.17 -4.08
N ASP A 250 58.06 -9.94 -4.34
CA ASP A 250 57.78 -8.73 -3.55
C ASP A 250 56.91 -7.83 -4.47
N LEU A 251 56.03 -6.88 -4.09
CA LEU A 251 56.07 -5.77 -3.12
C LEU A 251 54.59 -5.29 -3.06
N GLN A 252 53.90 -5.25 -1.92
CA GLN A 252 54.01 -4.25 -0.85
C GLN A 252 54.20 -2.80 -1.33
N THR A 253 53.25 -1.94 -0.98
CA THR A 253 53.41 -0.65 -0.26
C THR A 253 52.13 0.18 -0.51
N LEU A 254 51.45 0.87 0.40
CA LEU A 254 51.47 1.20 1.84
C LEU A 254 50.00 1.66 2.09
N GLY A 255 49.23 1.30 3.12
CA GLY A 255 49.48 1.56 4.54
C GLY A 255 49.45 3.08 4.87
N PRO A 256 49.05 3.52 6.08
CA PRO A 256 48.10 2.93 7.03
C PRO A 256 47.25 3.97 7.82
N THR A 257 46.27 3.47 8.59
CA THR A 257 45.83 3.89 9.97
C THR A 257 45.51 5.38 10.27
N THR A 258 44.52 5.74 11.08
CA THR A 258 44.32 5.28 12.47
C THR A 258 43.00 5.87 13.04
N ARG A 259 42.32 5.05 13.85
CA ARG A 259 41.53 5.31 15.08
C ARG A 259 40.67 6.59 15.25
N ALA A 260 39.44 6.29 15.66
CA ALA A 260 38.49 7.12 16.40
C ALA A 260 39.04 7.73 17.70
N PRO A 261 38.30 8.73 18.24
CA PRO A 261 37.63 8.51 19.53
C PRO A 261 36.17 9.03 19.59
N ARG A 262 35.39 8.46 20.52
CA ARG A 262 34.08 8.95 21.00
C ARG A 262 34.26 10.10 22.04
N PRO A 263 33.24 10.47 22.83
CA PRO A 263 32.24 11.53 22.62
C PRO A 263 32.42 12.69 23.63
N ARG A 264 31.64 13.78 23.54
CA ARG A 264 31.41 14.70 24.66
C ARG A 264 30.01 15.33 24.62
N ASP A 265 29.37 15.29 25.79
CA ASP A 265 28.24 16.09 26.24
C ASP A 265 28.62 17.58 26.44
N ALA A 266 27.63 18.47 26.31
CA ALA A 266 27.40 19.69 27.11
C ALA A 266 26.16 20.42 26.51
N GLU A 267 24.98 20.37 27.14
CA GLU A 267 24.48 21.31 28.17
C GLU A 267 24.26 22.77 27.75
N SER A 268 22.97 23.14 27.76
CA SER A 268 22.37 24.35 28.35
C SER A 268 22.72 25.75 27.83
N SER A 269 21.70 26.48 27.37
CA SER A 269 21.37 27.80 27.95
C SER A 269 19.96 28.27 27.61
N ARG A 270 19.30 28.75 28.67
CA ARG A 270 18.02 29.47 28.75
C ARG A 270 18.15 30.92 28.27
N HIS A 271 16.98 31.54 28.01
CA HIS A 271 16.56 32.96 28.14
C HIS A 271 15.73 33.34 26.91
N ARG A 272 14.51 33.88 26.99
CA ARG A 272 13.75 34.60 28.02
C ARG A 272 12.27 34.25 27.88
#